data_AF-A0A3M6TTC1-F1
#
_entry.id   AF-A0A3M6TTC1-F1
#
_cell.length_a   1.000
_cell.length_b   1.000
_cell.length_c   1.000
_cell.angle_alpha   90.00
_cell.angle_beta   90.00
_cell.angle_gamma   90.00
#
_symmetry.space_group_name_H-M   'P 1'
#
loop_
_entity.id
_entity.type
_entity.pdbx_description
1 polymer ?
#
loop_
_entity_poly.entity_id
_entity_poly.type
_entity_poly.pdbx_seq_one_letter_code
_entity_poly.pdbx_strand_id
1 'polypeptide(L)'
;MGKELPDVTTFGSFQSTRKTYDIVSFSISTETENITIKALVTPIICPPLSVMEKLKIPPALKGLKLADRLQSPESLDVDIIIGNDYYGQLITGKIIKTENEALIAIESKFGWLLSGPVQN
;
A
#
# COMPACT_ATOMS: atom_id res chain seq x y z
N MET A 1 18.39 -14.57 -11.79
CA MET A 1 18.57 -13.74 -10.58
C MET A 1 19.52 -12.59 -10.92
N GLY A 2 19.18 -11.35 -10.57
CA GLY A 2 20.05 -10.17 -10.76
C GLY A 2 20.39 -9.53 -9.42
N LYS A 3 21.45 -8.70 -9.38
CA LYS A 3 21.90 -7.97 -8.18
C LYS A 3 22.07 -6.49 -8.50
N GLU A 4 21.67 -5.60 -7.60
CA GLU A 4 21.91 -4.16 -7.69
C GLU A 4 22.58 -3.65 -6.40
N LEU A 5 23.30 -2.52 -6.51
CA LEU A 5 24.03 -1.84 -5.42
C LEU A 5 23.49 -0.41 -5.13
N PRO A 6 22.17 -0.24 -4.90
CA PRO A 6 21.60 1.04 -4.54
C PRO A 6 21.93 1.43 -3.10
N ASP A 7 21.93 2.74 -2.82
CA ASP A 7 21.87 3.24 -1.45
C ASP A 7 20.40 3.24 -1.04
N VAL A 8 20.01 2.31 -0.17
CA VAL A 8 18.61 2.10 0.23
C VAL A 8 18.47 2.34 1.71
N THR A 9 17.51 3.18 2.04
CA THR A 9 17.00 3.36 3.39
C THR A 9 15.65 2.67 3.45
N THR A 10 15.46 1.74 4.39
CA THR A 10 14.14 1.12 4.59
C THR A 10 13.20 2.14 5.23
N PHE A 11 11.90 2.06 4.94
CA PHE A 11 10.92 3.04 5.42
C PHE A 11 10.92 3.07 6.97
N GLY A 12 11.22 4.23 7.56
CA GLY A 12 11.34 4.43 9.01
C GLY A 12 12.75 4.26 9.60
N SER A 13 13.79 3.98 8.79
CA SER A 13 15.19 3.99 9.24
C SER A 13 15.92 5.28 8.85
N PHE A 14 16.94 5.66 9.62
CA PHE A 14 17.72 6.89 9.41
C PHE A 14 19.17 6.64 8.95
N GLN A 15 19.54 5.39 8.71
CA GLN A 15 20.89 5.00 8.29
C GLN A 15 20.83 4.40 6.89
N SER A 16 21.33 5.12 5.89
CA SER A 16 21.60 4.51 4.59
C SER A 16 22.92 3.74 4.69
N THR A 17 22.94 2.53 4.15
CA THR A 17 24.17 1.76 4.03
C THR A 17 24.15 1.12 2.66
N ARG A 18 25.23 1.29 1.90
CA ARG A 18 25.39 0.64 0.61
C ARG A 18 25.36 -0.87 0.80
N LYS A 19 24.29 -1.51 0.34
CA LYS A 19 24.05 -2.94 0.46
C LYS A 19 23.74 -3.51 -0.91
N THR A 20 24.09 -4.78 -1.09
CA THR A 20 23.64 -5.55 -2.26
C THR A 20 22.28 -6.12 -1.93
N TYR A 21 21.32 -5.94 -2.84
CA TYR A 21 19.98 -6.49 -2.70
C TYR A 21 19.72 -7.52 -3.79
N ASP A 22 19.07 -8.62 -3.42
CA ASP A 22 18.55 -9.55 -4.41
C ASP A 22 17.31 -8.94 -5.07
N ILE A 23 17.18 -9.19 -6.37
CA ILE A 23 16.02 -8.72 -7.15
C ILE A 23 15.18 -9.91 -7.53
N VAL A 24 13.92 -9.85 -7.14
CA VAL A 24 12.90 -10.83 -7.51
C VAL A 24 11.89 -10.21 -8.46
N SER A 25 11.30 -11.05 -9.29
CA SER A 25 10.16 -10.69 -10.13
C SER A 25 9.03 -11.65 -9.82
N PHE A 26 7.87 -11.10 -9.48
CA PHE A 26 6.68 -11.87 -9.16
C PHE A 26 5.44 -11.18 -9.73
N SER A 27 4.34 -11.91 -9.85
CA SER A 27 3.08 -11.36 -10.35
C SER A 27 2.06 -11.28 -9.23
N ILE A 28 1.35 -10.15 -9.15
CA ILE A 28 0.20 -9.96 -8.28
C ILE A 28 -1.06 -10.05 -9.13
N SER A 29 -2.01 -10.89 -8.72
CA SER A 29 -3.29 -11.07 -9.41
C SER A 29 -4.34 -10.10 -8.89
N THR A 30 -5.03 -9.43 -9.81
CA THR A 30 -6.24 -8.66 -9.56
C THR A 30 -7.46 -9.47 -10.01
N GLU A 31 -8.65 -8.89 -9.95
CA GLU A 31 -9.85 -9.54 -10.51
C GLU A 31 -9.82 -9.68 -12.03
N THR A 32 -9.06 -8.83 -12.72
CA THR A 32 -9.09 -8.70 -14.18
C THR A 32 -7.79 -9.06 -14.87
N GLU A 33 -6.66 -8.97 -14.17
CA GLU A 33 -5.34 -9.12 -14.78
C GLU A 33 -4.25 -9.49 -13.76
N ASN A 34 -3.06 -9.81 -14.26
CA ASN A 34 -1.86 -10.01 -13.47
C ASN A 34 -0.88 -8.88 -13.72
N ILE A 35 -0.29 -8.34 -12.66
CA ILE A 35 0.68 -7.25 -12.70
C ILE A 35 2.02 -7.79 -12.25
N THR A 36 3.03 -7.74 -13.12
CA THR A 36 4.38 -8.20 -12.79
C THR A 36 5.16 -7.08 -12.12
N ILE A 37 5.69 -7.35 -10.93
CA ILE A 37 6.46 -6.44 -10.12
C ILE A 37 7.88 -6.97 -9.97
N LYS A 38 8.86 -6.09 -10.18
CA LYS A 38 10.24 -6.25 -9.74
C LYS A 38 10.43 -5.55 -8.40
N ALA A 39 10.99 -6.28 -7.43
CA ALA A 39 11.23 -5.74 -6.10
C ALA A 39 12.61 -6.14 -5.55
N LEU A 40 13.11 -5.33 -4.63
CA LEU A 40 14.31 -5.61 -3.84
C LEU A 40 13.93 -6.47 -2.63
N VAL A 41 14.73 -7.49 -2.33
CA VAL A 41 14.57 -8.32 -1.14
C VAL A 41 15.40 -7.74 0.00
N THR A 42 14.73 -7.43 1.12
CA THR A 42 15.36 -6.96 2.36
C THR A 42 14.81 -7.76 3.54
N PRO A 43 15.63 -8.07 4.57
CA PRO A 43 15.16 -8.82 5.74
C PRO A 43 14.13 -8.04 6.58
N ILE A 44 14.14 -6.71 6.51
CA ILE A 44 13.17 -5.84 7.18
C ILE A 44 12.74 -4.78 6.17
N ILE A 45 11.42 -4.67 5.94
CA ILE A 45 10.82 -3.72 5.00
C ILE A 45 10.43 -2.44 5.74
N CYS A 46 9.67 -2.57 6.82
CA CYS A 46 9.33 -1.49 7.74
C CYS A 46 9.11 -2.06 9.16
N PRO A 47 9.14 -1.22 10.21
CA PRO A 47 8.59 -1.57 11.51
C PRO A 47 7.09 -1.92 11.41
N PRO A 48 6.53 -2.67 12.39
CA PRO A 48 5.10 -2.95 12.44
C PRO A 48 4.27 -1.67 12.35
N LEU A 49 3.23 -1.70 11.52
CA LEU A 49 2.33 -0.56 11.35
C LEU A 49 1.15 -0.68 12.31
N SER A 50 0.84 0.41 13.00
CA SER A 50 -0.37 0.51 13.82
C SER A 50 -1.60 0.51 12.91
N VAL A 51 -2.56 -0.35 13.24
CA VAL A 51 -3.83 -0.43 12.50
C VAL A 51 -4.87 0.47 13.15
N MET A 52 -5.71 1.10 12.32
CA MET A 52 -6.84 1.88 12.80
C MET A 52 -7.91 0.95 13.38
N GLU A 53 -8.25 1.12 14.66
CA GLU A 53 -9.08 0.14 15.37
C GLU A 53 -10.56 0.19 14.96
N LYS A 54 -11.13 1.36 14.58
CA LYS A 54 -12.54 1.48 14.15
C LYS A 54 -12.78 2.70 13.25
N LEU A 55 -13.09 2.47 11.97
CA LEU A 55 -13.54 3.52 11.06
C LEU A 55 -15.07 3.48 10.88
N LYS A 56 -15.75 4.59 11.20
CA LYS A 56 -17.14 4.81 10.76
C LYS A 56 -17.14 5.29 9.32
N ILE A 57 -17.56 4.43 8.39
CA ILE A 57 -17.62 4.75 6.96
C ILE A 57 -18.75 5.76 6.70
N PRO A 58 -18.45 6.96 6.16
CA PRO A 58 -19.46 7.95 5.81
C PRO A 58 -20.44 7.42 4.76
N PRO A 59 -21.69 7.92 4.70
CA PRO A 59 -22.69 7.46 3.74
C PRO A 59 -22.20 7.46 2.29
N ALA A 60 -21.44 8.48 1.87
CA ALA A 60 -20.89 8.61 0.53
C ALA A 60 -19.91 7.47 0.13
N LEU A 61 -19.34 6.78 1.11
CA LEU A 61 -18.35 5.71 0.91
C LEU A 61 -18.91 4.32 1.28
N LYS A 62 -20.19 4.23 1.64
CA LYS A 62 -20.84 2.95 1.97
C LYS A 62 -20.95 2.08 0.71
N GLY A 63 -20.73 0.78 0.88
CA GLY A 63 -20.84 -0.21 -0.20
C GLY A 63 -19.61 -0.31 -1.10
N LEU A 64 -18.60 0.54 -0.90
CA LEU A 64 -17.32 0.39 -1.59
C LEU A 64 -16.62 -0.91 -1.14
N LYS A 65 -16.12 -1.68 -2.11
CA LYS A 65 -15.23 -2.81 -1.84
C LYS A 65 -13.85 -2.27 -1.47
N LEU A 66 -13.58 -2.15 -0.18
CA LEU A 66 -12.29 -1.68 0.31
C LEU A 66 -11.17 -2.68 0.00
N ALA A 67 -9.97 -2.17 -0.26
CA ALA A 67 -8.79 -3.01 -0.45
C ALA A 67 -8.37 -3.69 0.86
N ASP A 68 -8.50 -2.96 1.98
CA ASP A 68 -8.20 -3.46 3.32
C ASP A 68 -9.44 -3.96 4.06
N ARG A 69 -9.24 -4.91 4.98
CA ARG A 69 -10.29 -5.33 5.91
C ARG A 69 -10.39 -4.32 7.05
N LEU A 70 -11.60 -3.83 7.31
CA LEU A 70 -11.90 -2.87 8.37
C LEU A 70 -11.66 -3.38 9.81
N GLN A 71 -11.46 -4.68 9.98
CA GLN A 71 -11.20 -5.33 11.27
C GLN A 71 -9.92 -6.14 11.17
N SER A 72 -8.80 -5.44 11.02
CA SER A 72 -7.48 -6.07 10.98
C SER A 72 -6.88 -6.14 12.39
N PRO A 73 -5.88 -7.01 12.63
CA PRO A 73 -5.22 -7.16 13.93
C PRO A 73 -4.61 -5.84 14.42
N GLU A 74 -4.26 -5.75 15.71
CA GLU A 74 -3.64 -4.56 16.32
C GLU A 74 -2.37 -4.08 15.59
N SER A 75 -1.68 -4.98 14.87
CA SER A 75 -0.50 -4.70 14.07
C SER A 75 -0.58 -5.31 12.67
N LEU A 76 -0.12 -4.56 11.66
CA LEU A 76 0.05 -5.04 10.29
C LEU A 76 1.53 -5.33 10.02
N ASP A 77 1.82 -6.59 9.70
CA ASP A 77 3.11 -6.99 9.12
C ASP A 77 3.06 -6.80 7.60
N VAL A 78 4.07 -6.09 7.06
CA VAL A 78 4.14 -5.73 5.65
C VAL A 78 5.18 -6.60 4.94
N ASP A 79 4.72 -7.49 4.07
CA ASP A 79 5.59 -8.35 3.26
C ASP A 79 6.10 -7.68 1.98
N ILE A 80 5.38 -6.67 1.47
CA ILE A 80 5.67 -6.01 0.20
C ILE A 80 5.36 -4.51 0.30
N ILE A 81 6.35 -3.68 -0.03
CA ILE A 81 6.13 -2.26 -0.35
C ILE A 81 6.26 -2.10 -1.86
N ILE A 82 5.22 -1.55 -2.48
CA ILE A 82 5.23 -1.20 -3.89
C ILE A 82 5.53 0.29 -4.04
N GLY A 83 6.56 0.61 -4.81
CA GLY A 83 6.95 1.98 -5.11
C GLY A 83 5.97 2.70 -6.04
N ASN A 84 6.15 4.01 -6.16
CA ASN A 84 5.32 4.85 -7.02
C ASN A 84 5.54 4.57 -8.52
N ASP A 85 6.61 3.87 -8.88
CA ASP A 85 6.90 3.39 -10.24
C ASP A 85 5.81 2.45 -10.80
N TYR A 86 5.06 1.76 -9.92
CA TYR A 86 3.90 0.95 -10.32
C TYR A 86 2.56 1.67 -10.13
N TYR A 87 2.54 2.91 -9.61
CA TYR A 87 1.29 3.61 -9.25
C TYR A 87 0.29 3.68 -10.43
N GLY A 88 0.76 4.09 -11.61
CA GLY A 88 -0.09 4.21 -12.80
C GLY A 88 -0.66 2.88 -13.31
N GLN A 89 -0.08 1.74 -12.89
CA GLN A 89 -0.60 0.41 -13.22
C GLN A 89 -1.62 -0.09 -12.18
N LEU A 90 -1.57 0.42 -10.95
CA LEU A 90 -2.37 -0.07 -9.82
C LEU A 90 -3.58 0.81 -9.52
N ILE A 91 -3.46 2.13 -9.74
CA ILE A 91 -4.51 3.10 -9.46
C ILE A 91 -5.30 3.41 -10.72
N THR A 92 -6.63 3.39 -10.63
CA THR A 92 -7.51 3.57 -11.81
C THR A 92 -7.77 5.06 -12.10
N GLY A 93 -7.49 5.93 -11.15
CA GLY A 93 -7.75 7.38 -11.22
C GLY A 93 -9.16 7.78 -10.76
N LYS A 94 -10.05 6.84 -10.41
CA LYS A 94 -11.34 7.19 -9.81
C LYS A 94 -11.15 7.64 -8.37
N ILE A 95 -11.76 8.78 -8.03
CA ILE A 95 -11.70 9.39 -6.71
C ILE A 95 -13.11 9.78 -6.28
N ILE A 96 -13.48 9.42 -5.06
CA ILE A 96 -14.70 9.89 -4.39
C ILE A 96 -14.28 10.71 -3.18
N LYS A 97 -14.77 11.94 -3.05
CA LYS A 97 -14.52 12.81 -1.90
C LYS A 97 -15.77 12.88 -1.03
N THR A 98 -15.60 12.86 0.29
CA THR A 98 -16.70 13.20 1.21
C THR A 98 -17.05 14.68 1.11
N GLU A 99 -18.21 15.08 1.64
CA GLU A 99 -18.73 16.46 1.56
C GLU A 99 -17.76 17.51 2.11
N ASN A 100 -17.01 17.18 3.17
CA ASN A 100 -15.99 18.05 3.75
C ASN A 100 -14.61 17.89 3.13
N GLU A 101 -14.48 17.07 2.08
CA GLU A 101 -13.24 16.65 1.40
C GLU A 101 -12.14 16.08 2.31
N ALA A 102 -12.44 15.84 3.59
CA ALA A 102 -11.46 15.39 4.55
C ALA A 102 -11.11 13.92 4.32
N LEU A 103 -12.08 13.08 3.97
CA LEU A 103 -11.86 11.68 3.63
C LEU A 103 -12.06 11.48 2.12
N ILE A 104 -11.09 10.85 1.48
CA ILE A 104 -11.15 10.49 0.07
C ILE A 104 -11.04 8.99 -0.09
N ALA A 105 -11.75 8.44 -1.07
CA ALA A 105 -11.60 7.08 -1.54
C ALA A 105 -10.99 7.09 -2.93
N ILE A 106 -9.90 6.35 -3.12
CA ILE A 106 -9.18 6.20 -4.37
C ILE A 106 -9.32 4.75 -4.82
N GLU A 107 -9.78 4.52 -6.05
CA GLU A 107 -9.92 3.17 -6.57
C GLU A 107 -8.57 2.63 -7.07
N SER A 108 -8.19 1.48 -6.53
CA SER A 108 -7.11 0.65 -7.05
C SER A 108 -7.67 -0.62 -7.67
N LYS A 109 -6.82 -1.35 -8.40
CA LYS A 109 -7.17 -2.68 -8.93
C LYS A 109 -7.42 -3.74 -7.85
N PHE A 110 -7.14 -3.45 -6.58
CA PHE A 110 -7.41 -4.33 -5.43
C PHE A 110 -8.63 -3.91 -4.59
N GLY A 111 -9.26 -2.80 -4.94
CA GLY A 111 -10.35 -2.19 -4.18
C GLY A 111 -10.08 -0.73 -3.82
N TRP A 112 -10.98 -0.15 -3.05
CA TRP A 112 -10.95 1.25 -2.66
C TRP A 112 -10.02 1.48 -1.46
N LEU A 113 -9.08 2.40 -1.64
CA LEU A 113 -8.15 2.89 -0.62
C LEU A 113 -8.76 4.15 0.02
N LEU A 114 -8.76 4.22 1.36
CA LEU A 114 -9.26 5.39 2.08
C LEU A 114 -8.09 6.23 2.59
N SER A 115 -8.16 7.54 2.41
CA SER A 115 -7.13 8.48 2.87
C SER A 115 -7.76 9.74 3.43
N GLY A 116 -7.31 10.15 4.62
CA GLY A 116 -7.82 11.34 5.29
C GLY A 116 -7.98 11.16 6.80
N PRO A 117 -8.18 12.25 7.56
CA PRO A 117 -8.52 12.18 8.96
C PRO A 117 -9.81 11.39 9.18
N VAL A 118 -9.78 10.59 10.24
CA VAL A 118 -10.95 9.88 10.74
C VAL A 118 -11.43 10.58 12.00
N GLN A 119 -12.71 10.94 12.03
CA GLN A 119 -13.33 11.46 13.24
C GLN A 119 -13.67 10.26 14.14
N ASN A 120 -13.00 10.16 15.28
CA ASN A 120 -13.32 9.18 16.33
C ASN A 120 -14.68 9.51 16.96
#